data_AF-A0A7X3U4S8-F1
#
_entry.id   AF-A0A7X3U4S8-F1
#
_cell.length_a   1.000
_cell.length_b   1.000
_cell.length_c   1.000
_cell.angle_alpha   90.00
_cell.angle_beta   90.00
_cell.angle_gamma   90.00
#
_symmetry.space_group_name_H-M   'P 1'
#
loop_
_entity.id
_entity.type
_entity.pdbx_description
1 polymer ?
#
loop_
_entity_poly.entity_id
_entity_poly.type
_entity_poly.pdbx_seq_one_letter_code
_entity_poly.pdbx_strand_id
1 'polypeptide(L)'
;MPTRWDPASPELVLAIVCYADILGFRAMTEEAQARGEQGEFLRRVKRSLATVYGEVRDSAKHAGPDRHRFDVKVFTDNIVVAYPLLYPTSDLGEPELGDMLILFAQVQARLAADGFFLRGAITVGQHYQDQDIAYGEALLEAVDLDKSGDPPRLVIGSSLEPLIAEHLSWYGGEAPHHSSLLEDPRDERLFVNYLEVAYEDFPDAPVEHALLAAHQGHVLRGLRESESGSSVRAKYAWAATYHDYVCSTLAHQYQPHRGDGADFEYAAAAREAQKALDHLVPLKAEPHGQPPRPLDEQRLRGRLAAT
;
A
#
# COMPACT_ATOMS: atom_id res chain seq x y z
N MET A 1 -17.98 -18.11 15.39
CA MET A 1 -18.70 -17.27 14.42
C MET A 1 -17.95 -17.44 13.11
N PRO A 2 -18.54 -17.98 12.04
CA PRO A 2 -17.72 -18.42 10.93
C PRO A 2 -17.19 -17.18 10.19
N THR A 3 -15.87 -16.99 10.27
CA THR A 3 -15.07 -16.79 9.06
C THR A 3 -15.65 -17.69 7.98
N ARG A 4 -15.80 -17.23 6.73
CA ARG A 4 -16.44 -18.05 5.68
C ARG A 4 -15.82 -19.45 5.57
N TRP A 5 -14.57 -19.57 6.02
CA TRP A 5 -13.86 -20.82 6.25
C TRP A 5 -14.20 -21.44 7.62
N ASP A 6 -14.84 -22.59 7.58
CA ASP A 6 -14.99 -23.49 8.73
C ASP A 6 -13.77 -24.43 8.80
N PRO A 7 -12.92 -24.36 9.85
CA PRO A 7 -11.78 -25.26 10.00
C PRO A 7 -12.17 -26.75 10.06
N ALA A 8 -13.41 -27.07 10.46
CA ALA A 8 -13.91 -28.43 10.48
C ALA A 8 -14.35 -28.94 9.09
N SER A 9 -14.56 -28.04 8.13
CA SER A 9 -15.01 -28.35 6.76
C SER A 9 -14.34 -27.37 5.77
N PRO A 10 -13.05 -27.57 5.45
CA PRO A 10 -12.29 -26.62 4.66
C PRO A 10 -12.77 -26.56 3.22
N GLU A 11 -13.21 -25.38 2.78
CA GLU A 11 -13.69 -25.12 1.43
C GLU A 11 -13.01 -23.89 0.83
N LEU A 12 -12.62 -24.00 -0.45
CA LEU A 12 -12.17 -22.84 -1.21
C LEU A 12 -13.37 -21.93 -1.50
N VAL A 13 -13.20 -20.64 -1.25
CA VAL A 13 -14.17 -19.60 -1.61
C VAL A 13 -13.47 -18.52 -2.41
N LEU A 14 -14.23 -17.77 -3.22
CA LEU A 14 -13.69 -16.60 -3.87
C LEU A 14 -13.31 -15.55 -2.81
N ALA A 15 -12.06 -15.10 -2.83
CA ALA A 15 -11.52 -14.12 -1.89
C ALA A 15 -10.54 -13.16 -2.57
N ILE A 16 -10.48 -11.92 -2.07
CA ILE A 16 -9.38 -11.00 -2.34
C ILE A 16 -8.27 -11.33 -1.35
N VAL A 17 -7.05 -11.55 -1.84
CA VAL A 17 -5.90 -11.95 -1.05
C VAL A 17 -4.77 -10.96 -1.27
N CYS A 18 -4.25 -10.42 -0.17
CA CYS A 18 -2.98 -9.70 -0.16
C CYS A 18 -1.89 -10.59 0.43
N TYR A 19 -0.80 -10.73 -0.31
CA TYR A 19 0.48 -11.20 0.20
C TYR A 19 1.45 -10.02 0.21
N ALA A 20 2.04 -9.74 1.37
CA ALA A 20 3.04 -8.70 1.55
C ALA A 20 4.27 -9.25 2.26
N ASP A 21 5.46 -8.81 1.87
CA ASP A 21 6.76 -9.23 2.37
C ASP A 21 7.61 -7.99 2.71
N ILE A 22 8.34 -8.04 3.83
CA ILE A 22 9.28 -6.99 4.22
C ILE A 22 10.53 -7.09 3.33
N LEU A 23 10.69 -6.10 2.46
CA LEU A 23 11.82 -6.00 1.56
C LEU A 23 13.15 -6.00 2.32
N GLY A 24 14.01 -6.97 1.99
CA GLY A 24 15.38 -7.04 2.53
C GLY A 24 15.46 -7.53 3.98
N PHE A 25 14.41 -8.17 4.50
CA PHE A 25 14.36 -8.63 5.90
C PHE A 25 15.54 -9.51 6.29
N ARG A 26 15.95 -10.43 5.42
CA ARG A 26 17.14 -11.27 5.62
C ARG A 26 18.39 -10.42 5.83
N ALA A 27 18.66 -9.47 4.94
CA ALA A 27 19.85 -8.62 5.02
C ALA A 27 19.84 -7.76 6.29
N MET A 28 18.68 -7.21 6.67
CA MET A 28 18.52 -6.45 7.92
C MET A 28 18.79 -7.33 9.15
N THR A 29 18.34 -8.59 9.13
CA THR A 29 18.57 -9.55 10.22
C THR A 29 20.06 -9.91 10.33
N GLU A 30 20.71 -10.19 9.21
CA GLU A 30 22.14 -10.50 9.16
C GLU A 30 23.00 -9.30 9.62
N GLU A 31 22.64 -8.08 9.24
CA GLU A 31 23.30 -6.85 9.67
C GLU A 31 23.13 -6.60 11.18
N ALA A 32 21.91 -6.75 11.71
CA ALA A 32 21.65 -6.67 13.15
C ALA A 32 22.41 -7.75 13.92
N GLN A 33 22.55 -8.95 13.32
CA GLN A 33 23.38 -10.01 13.89
C GLN A 33 24.85 -9.65 13.94
N ALA A 34 25.40 -9.13 12.84
CA ALA A 34 26.80 -8.71 12.76
C ALA A 34 27.14 -7.57 13.74
N ARG A 35 26.16 -6.70 14.06
CA ARG A 35 26.32 -5.60 15.02
C ARG A 35 26.04 -5.96 16.48
N GLY A 36 25.52 -7.16 16.76
CA GLY A 36 25.09 -7.52 18.11
C GLY A 36 23.80 -6.81 18.56
N GLU A 37 22.98 -6.35 17.61
CA GLU A 37 21.76 -5.56 17.81
C GLU A 37 20.48 -6.39 17.62
N GLN A 38 20.57 -7.74 17.60
CA GLN A 38 19.46 -8.64 17.26
C GLN A 38 18.22 -8.40 18.14
N GLY A 39 18.43 -8.16 19.44
CA GLY A 39 17.34 -7.92 20.40
C GLY A 39 16.66 -6.56 20.21
N GLU A 40 17.37 -5.56 19.70
CA GLU A 40 16.80 -4.26 19.32
C GLU A 40 16.02 -4.35 18.03
N PHE A 41 16.59 -5.04 17.03
CA PHE A 41 15.92 -5.32 15.77
C PHE A 41 14.59 -6.06 15.98
N LEU A 42 14.59 -7.14 16.78
CA LEU A 42 13.38 -7.89 17.10
C LEU A 42 12.33 -7.02 17.80
N ARG A 43 12.74 -6.16 18.74
CA ARG A 43 11.83 -5.23 19.42
C ARG A 43 11.22 -4.21 18.46
N ARG A 44 12.00 -3.74 17.48
CA ARG A 44 11.52 -2.84 16.43
C ARG A 44 10.48 -3.53 15.55
N VAL A 45 10.82 -4.70 14.99
CA VAL A 45 9.89 -5.52 14.18
C VAL A 45 8.60 -5.80 14.94
N LYS A 46 8.70 -6.26 16.19
CA LYS A 46 7.52 -6.57 17.00
C LYS A 46 6.65 -5.34 17.26
N ARG A 47 7.25 -4.16 17.47
CA ARG A 47 6.50 -2.92 17.70
C ARG A 47 5.77 -2.48 16.43
N SER A 48 6.49 -2.42 15.30
CA SER A 48 5.93 -2.00 14.02
C SER A 48 4.80 -2.93 13.59
N LEU A 49 4.99 -4.24 13.75
CA LEU A 49 3.91 -5.21 13.50
C LEU A 49 2.79 -5.12 14.53
N ALA A 50 3.06 -4.83 15.82
CA ALA A 50 2.01 -4.68 16.85
C ALA A 50 1.03 -3.53 16.56
N THR A 51 1.52 -2.41 16.04
CA THR A 51 0.67 -1.31 15.58
C THR A 51 -0.24 -1.79 14.46
N VAL A 52 0.33 -2.45 13.45
CA VAL A 52 -0.41 -3.08 12.35
C VAL A 52 -1.42 -4.10 12.85
N TYR A 53 -1.04 -5.00 13.77
CA TYR A 53 -1.96 -5.99 14.36
C TYR A 53 -3.10 -5.34 15.14
N GLY A 54 -2.83 -4.22 15.83
CA GLY A 54 -3.83 -3.44 16.55
C GLY A 54 -4.85 -2.85 15.57
N GLU A 55 -4.38 -2.12 14.57
CA GLU A 55 -5.20 -1.50 13.52
C GLU A 55 -6.03 -2.55 12.77
N VAL A 56 -5.38 -3.61 12.31
CA VAL A 56 -6.03 -4.73 11.61
C VAL A 56 -7.09 -5.39 12.50
N ARG A 57 -6.76 -5.74 13.75
CA ARG A 57 -7.73 -6.37 14.65
C ARG A 57 -8.85 -5.42 15.07
N ASP A 58 -8.58 -4.14 15.20
CA ASP A 58 -9.59 -3.16 15.57
C ASP A 58 -10.52 -2.88 14.40
N SER A 59 -10.02 -2.78 13.16
CA SER A 59 -10.86 -2.76 11.95
C SER A 59 -11.76 -4.00 11.86
N ALA A 60 -11.23 -5.20 12.18
CA ALA A 60 -12.04 -6.42 12.26
C ALA A 60 -13.14 -6.37 13.33
N LYS A 61 -12.95 -5.62 14.44
CA LYS A 61 -13.95 -5.47 15.52
C LYS A 61 -15.01 -4.42 15.20
N HIS A 62 -14.63 -3.32 14.53
CA HIS A 62 -15.54 -2.23 14.19
C HIS A 62 -16.48 -2.58 13.01
N ALA A 63 -16.22 -3.67 12.28
CA ALA A 63 -17.11 -4.22 11.26
C ALA A 63 -18.47 -4.74 11.79
N GLY A 64 -18.66 -4.74 13.12
CA GLY A 64 -19.88 -5.17 13.81
C GLY A 64 -19.82 -6.65 14.26
N PRO A 65 -20.65 -7.05 15.25
CA PRO A 65 -20.58 -8.37 15.88
C PRO A 65 -20.87 -9.57 14.95
N ASP A 66 -21.40 -9.34 13.74
CA ASP A 66 -21.75 -10.36 12.75
C ASP A 66 -20.79 -10.45 11.54
N ARG A 67 -19.66 -9.74 11.54
CA ARG A 67 -18.80 -9.62 10.35
C ARG A 67 -17.30 -9.78 10.65
N HIS A 68 -16.87 -11.01 10.88
CA HIS A 68 -15.45 -11.38 10.65
C HIS A 68 -15.19 -11.37 9.14
N ARG A 69 -14.81 -10.20 8.59
CA ARG A 69 -14.67 -10.01 7.14
C ARG A 69 -13.39 -10.60 6.56
N PHE A 70 -12.38 -10.87 7.38
CA PHE A 70 -11.08 -11.31 6.88
C PHE A 70 -10.27 -12.07 7.92
N ASP A 71 -9.29 -12.84 7.44
CA ASP A 71 -8.31 -13.54 8.25
C ASP A 71 -6.91 -13.01 7.96
N VAL A 72 -6.04 -13.05 8.98
CA VAL A 72 -4.67 -12.52 8.93
C VAL A 72 -3.70 -13.58 9.40
N LYS A 73 -2.69 -13.84 8.57
CA LYS A 73 -1.55 -14.68 8.91
C LYS A 73 -0.27 -13.88 8.77
N VAL A 74 0.57 -13.92 9.78
CA VAL A 74 1.88 -13.26 9.75
C VAL A 74 2.94 -14.26 10.10
N PHE A 75 3.91 -14.40 9.23
CA PHE A 75 5.07 -15.25 9.43
C PHE A 75 6.33 -14.42 9.23
N THR A 76 6.97 -14.07 10.36
CA THR A 76 8.23 -13.29 10.51
C THR A 76 8.35 -11.99 9.72
N ASP A 77 8.33 -12.07 8.41
CA ASP A 77 8.60 -11.07 7.40
C ASP A 77 7.52 -10.97 6.33
N ASN A 78 6.58 -11.92 6.27
CA ASN A 78 5.41 -11.83 5.40
C ASN A 78 4.08 -11.75 6.16
N ILE A 79 3.10 -11.16 5.49
CA ILE A 79 1.74 -10.94 5.93
C ILE A 79 0.83 -11.44 4.81
N VAL A 80 -0.13 -12.30 5.16
CA VAL A 80 -1.21 -12.75 4.29
C VAL A 80 -2.52 -12.31 4.90
N VAL A 81 -3.31 -11.56 4.15
CA VAL A 81 -4.68 -11.17 4.53
C VAL A 81 -5.62 -11.60 3.43
N ALA A 82 -6.73 -12.23 3.82
CA ALA A 82 -7.72 -12.70 2.87
C ALA A 82 -9.12 -12.25 3.28
N TYR A 83 -9.83 -11.60 2.35
CA TYR A 83 -11.22 -11.18 2.47
C TYR A 83 -12.10 -12.07 1.57
N PRO A 84 -12.89 -13.01 2.11
CA PRO A 84 -13.91 -13.71 1.33
C PRO A 84 -14.93 -12.73 0.73
N LEU A 85 -15.23 -12.85 -0.56
CA LEU A 85 -16.26 -12.02 -1.20
C LEU A 85 -17.64 -12.47 -0.73
N LEU A 86 -18.31 -11.68 0.12
CA LEU A 86 -19.60 -12.08 0.68
C LEU A 86 -20.68 -12.15 -0.40
N TYR A 87 -20.68 -11.21 -1.35
CA TYR A 87 -21.68 -11.11 -2.41
C TYR A 87 -21.05 -11.01 -3.81
N PRO A 88 -20.33 -12.06 -4.27
CA PRO A 88 -19.47 -12.01 -5.45
C PRO A 88 -20.21 -11.76 -6.77
N THR A 89 -21.54 -11.78 -6.77
CA THR A 89 -22.38 -11.51 -7.95
C THR A 89 -23.06 -10.13 -7.92
N SER A 90 -23.19 -9.48 -6.76
CA SER A 90 -23.94 -8.23 -6.64
C SER A 90 -23.07 -7.00 -6.40
N ASP A 91 -22.02 -7.12 -5.59
CA ASP A 91 -21.07 -6.02 -5.34
C ASP A 91 -19.67 -6.32 -5.88
N LEU A 92 -19.49 -7.49 -6.50
CA LEU A 92 -18.24 -7.93 -7.11
C LEU A 92 -17.00 -7.70 -6.22
N GLY A 93 -17.16 -7.75 -4.89
CA GLY A 93 -16.07 -7.54 -3.94
C GLY A 93 -15.57 -6.10 -3.80
N GLU A 94 -16.31 -5.08 -4.25
CA GLU A 94 -15.93 -3.66 -4.12
C GLU A 94 -15.72 -3.22 -2.66
N PRO A 95 -16.60 -3.57 -1.69
CA PRO A 95 -16.36 -3.25 -0.29
C PRO A 95 -15.11 -3.94 0.28
N GLU A 96 -14.92 -5.22 -0.02
CA GLU A 96 -13.75 -5.99 0.41
C GLU A 96 -12.45 -5.45 -0.20
N LEU A 97 -12.48 -4.99 -1.45
CA LEU A 97 -11.34 -4.35 -2.10
C LEU A 97 -11.02 -3.02 -1.45
N GLY A 98 -12.03 -2.17 -1.21
CA GLY A 98 -11.86 -0.90 -0.50
C GLY A 98 -11.23 -1.09 0.88
N ASP A 99 -11.79 -2.01 1.68
CA ASP A 99 -11.24 -2.38 3.00
C ASP A 99 -9.78 -2.86 2.90
N MET A 100 -9.45 -3.68 1.88
CA MET A 100 -8.09 -4.17 1.64
C MET A 100 -7.13 -3.05 1.27
N LEU A 101 -7.52 -2.12 0.40
CA LEU A 101 -6.67 -1.01 -0.05
C LEU A 101 -6.37 -0.05 1.11
N ILE A 102 -7.39 0.33 1.89
CA ILE A 102 -7.23 1.20 3.06
C ILE A 102 -6.31 0.54 4.08
N LEU A 103 -6.57 -0.73 4.41
CA LEU A 103 -5.76 -1.48 5.37
C LEU A 103 -4.29 -1.53 4.95
N PHE A 104 -4.01 -1.90 3.70
CA PHE A 104 -2.64 -2.04 3.26
C PHE A 104 -1.94 -0.72 2.95
N ALA A 105 -2.68 0.35 2.65
CA ALA A 105 -2.12 1.70 2.61
C ALA A 105 -1.60 2.10 4.00
N GLN A 106 -2.43 1.94 5.05
CA GLN A 106 -2.05 2.22 6.43
C GLN A 106 -0.86 1.36 6.88
N VAL A 107 -0.96 0.04 6.70
CA VAL A 107 0.10 -0.90 7.08
C VAL A 107 1.41 -0.59 6.38
N GLN A 108 1.39 -0.35 5.07
CA GLN A 108 2.60 -0.04 4.31
C GLN A 108 3.20 1.31 4.70
N ALA A 109 2.38 2.34 4.92
CA ALA A 109 2.85 3.66 5.35
C ALA A 109 3.51 3.60 6.74
N ARG A 110 2.86 2.98 7.72
CA ARG A 110 3.37 2.86 9.09
C ARG A 110 4.65 2.03 9.16
N LEU A 111 4.73 0.91 8.44
CA LEU A 111 5.96 0.11 8.36
C LEU A 111 7.08 0.86 7.65
N ALA A 112 6.80 1.57 6.55
CA ALA A 112 7.80 2.36 5.84
C ALA A 112 8.33 3.53 6.70
N ALA A 113 7.48 4.12 7.55
CA ALA A 113 7.89 5.14 8.54
C ALA A 113 8.87 4.61 9.59
N ASP A 114 8.84 3.30 9.87
CA ASP A 114 9.79 2.60 10.75
C ASP A 114 10.98 2.00 9.98
N GLY A 115 11.05 2.21 8.66
CA GLY A 115 12.11 1.73 7.78
C GLY A 115 11.91 0.29 7.27
N PHE A 116 10.72 -0.29 7.44
CA PHE A 116 10.34 -1.59 6.91
C PHE A 116 9.46 -1.41 5.68
N PHE A 117 10.08 -1.44 4.50
CA PHE A 117 9.34 -1.31 3.25
C PHE A 117 8.69 -2.63 2.84
N LEU A 118 7.42 -2.59 2.44
CA LEU A 118 6.71 -3.77 1.95
C LEU A 118 6.78 -3.89 0.42
N ARG A 119 6.67 -5.12 -0.06
CA ARG A 119 6.43 -5.50 -1.45
C ARG A 119 5.48 -6.69 -1.49
N GLY A 120 4.84 -6.93 -2.63
CA GLY A 120 3.92 -8.05 -2.78
C GLY A 120 2.77 -7.69 -3.70
N ALA A 121 1.63 -8.37 -3.55
CA ALA A 121 0.50 -8.18 -4.45
C ALA A 121 -0.85 -8.43 -3.78
N ILE A 122 -1.88 -7.78 -4.34
CA ILE A 122 -3.30 -8.01 -4.06
C ILE A 122 -3.93 -8.66 -5.29
N THR A 123 -4.61 -9.79 -5.09
CA THR A 123 -5.18 -10.63 -6.15
C THR A 123 -6.57 -11.10 -5.75
N VAL A 124 -7.31 -11.73 -6.68
CA VAL A 124 -8.58 -12.39 -6.38
C VAL A 124 -8.62 -13.79 -6.98
N GLY A 125 -9.21 -14.73 -6.26
CA GLY A 125 -9.32 -16.12 -6.72
C GLY A 125 -9.82 -17.06 -5.64
N GLN A 126 -9.84 -18.36 -5.93
CA GLN A 126 -10.20 -19.38 -4.96
C GLN A 126 -9.17 -19.42 -3.83
N HIS A 127 -9.64 -19.33 -2.59
CA HIS A 127 -8.79 -19.29 -1.42
C HIS A 127 -9.46 -19.92 -0.19
N TYR A 128 -8.62 -20.49 0.67
CA TYR A 128 -8.92 -20.99 2.00
C TYR A 128 -7.88 -20.46 2.97
N GLN A 129 -8.33 -19.90 4.10
CA GLN A 129 -7.45 -19.51 5.19
C GLN A 129 -8.07 -19.83 6.55
N ASP A 130 -7.26 -20.35 7.46
CA ASP A 130 -7.55 -20.46 8.89
C ASP A 130 -6.31 -20.10 9.72
N GLN A 131 -6.31 -20.47 11.01
CA GLN A 131 -5.18 -20.20 11.91
C GLN A 131 -3.88 -20.89 11.49
N ASP A 132 -3.97 -22.02 10.80
CA ASP A 132 -2.85 -22.93 10.53
C ASP A 132 -2.44 -22.93 9.05
N ILE A 133 -3.38 -22.71 8.13
CA ILE A 133 -3.23 -22.92 6.68
C ILE A 133 -3.70 -21.69 5.91
N ALA A 134 -2.95 -21.34 4.87
CA ALA A 134 -3.39 -20.43 3.81
C ALA A 134 -3.12 -21.13 2.48
N TYR A 135 -4.13 -21.28 1.64
CA TYR A 135 -4.08 -22.12 0.45
C TYR A 135 -5.04 -21.62 -0.63
N GLY A 136 -4.57 -21.51 -1.87
CA GLY A 136 -5.44 -21.21 -3.00
C GLY A 136 -4.72 -20.46 -4.13
N GLU A 137 -5.40 -20.38 -5.26
CA GLU A 137 -4.88 -19.79 -6.50
C GLU A 137 -4.56 -18.30 -6.34
N ALA A 138 -5.40 -17.56 -5.60
CA ALA A 138 -5.15 -16.15 -5.31
C ALA A 138 -3.80 -15.94 -4.60
N LEU A 139 -3.51 -16.76 -3.58
CA LEU A 139 -2.24 -16.69 -2.87
C LEU A 139 -1.06 -17.05 -3.78
N LEU A 140 -1.21 -18.04 -4.65
CA LEU A 140 -0.16 -18.42 -5.60
C LEU A 140 0.17 -17.27 -6.56
N GLU A 141 -0.84 -16.65 -7.17
CA GLU A 141 -0.63 -15.46 -8.02
C GLU A 141 0.05 -14.33 -7.24
N ALA A 142 -0.39 -14.07 -6.00
CA ALA A 142 0.16 -12.99 -5.19
C ALA A 142 1.64 -13.21 -4.85
N VAL A 143 2.02 -14.45 -4.55
CA VAL A 143 3.42 -14.86 -4.30
C VAL A 143 4.25 -14.81 -5.59
N ASP A 144 3.71 -15.26 -6.72
CA ASP A 144 4.40 -15.22 -8.02
C ASP A 144 4.69 -13.78 -8.50
N LEU A 145 3.87 -12.82 -8.05
CA LEU A 145 4.07 -11.39 -8.28
C LEU A 145 5.10 -10.76 -7.34
N ASP A 146 5.42 -11.35 -6.18
CA ASP A 146 6.53 -10.91 -5.32
C ASP A 146 7.89 -11.36 -5.89
N LYS A 147 8.37 -10.64 -6.91
CA LYS A 147 9.64 -10.96 -7.56
C LYS A 147 10.82 -10.28 -6.88
N SER A 148 11.93 -11.03 -6.79
CA SER A 148 13.20 -10.48 -6.30
C SER A 148 13.71 -9.40 -7.25
N GLY A 149 13.80 -8.16 -6.75
CA GLY A 149 14.26 -7.02 -7.54
C GLY A 149 13.21 -5.92 -7.66
N ASP A 150 11.95 -6.23 -7.35
CA ASP A 150 10.86 -5.28 -7.47
C ASP A 150 10.96 -4.14 -6.44
N PRO A 151 10.39 -2.97 -6.77
CA PRO A 151 10.30 -1.83 -5.87
C PRO A 151 9.44 -2.13 -4.62
N PRO A 152 9.57 -1.32 -3.56
CA PRO A 152 8.77 -1.46 -2.34
C PRO A 152 7.31 -1.01 -2.52
N ARG A 153 6.52 -1.83 -3.22
CA ARG A 153 5.09 -1.57 -3.50
C ARG A 153 4.26 -2.85 -3.47
N LEU A 154 2.99 -2.71 -3.10
CA LEU A 154 1.98 -3.75 -3.26
C LEU A 154 1.28 -3.55 -4.59
N VAL A 155 1.54 -4.45 -5.55
CA VAL A 155 0.93 -4.37 -6.89
C VAL A 155 -0.45 -5.00 -6.93
N ILE A 156 -1.26 -4.59 -7.89
CA ILE A 156 -2.52 -5.27 -8.20
C ILE A 156 -2.27 -6.37 -9.23
N GLY A 157 -2.73 -7.58 -8.92
CA GLY A 157 -2.66 -8.72 -9.83
C GLY A 157 -3.64 -8.60 -10.99
N SER A 158 -3.29 -9.25 -12.10
CA SER A 158 -4.12 -9.28 -13.31
C SER A 158 -5.51 -9.85 -13.07
N SER A 159 -5.67 -10.77 -12.11
CA SER A 159 -6.98 -11.31 -11.73
C SER A 159 -7.96 -10.25 -11.21
N LEU A 160 -7.45 -9.16 -10.63
CA LEU A 160 -8.25 -8.13 -9.97
C LEU A 160 -8.57 -6.94 -10.89
N GLU A 161 -7.78 -6.73 -11.94
CA GLU A 161 -7.98 -5.62 -12.89
C GLU A 161 -9.37 -5.57 -13.54
N PRO A 162 -10.00 -6.70 -13.95
CA PRO A 162 -11.37 -6.70 -14.47
C PRO A 162 -12.39 -6.21 -13.43
N LEU A 163 -12.23 -6.59 -12.15
CA LEU A 163 -13.13 -6.15 -11.08
C LEU A 163 -12.99 -4.65 -10.86
N ILE A 164 -11.76 -4.13 -10.81
CA ILE A 164 -11.52 -2.69 -10.68
C ILE A 164 -12.14 -1.91 -11.85
N ALA A 165 -11.97 -2.39 -13.09
CA ALA A 165 -12.54 -1.73 -14.27
C ALA A 165 -14.09 -1.69 -14.24
N GLU A 166 -14.71 -2.70 -13.65
CA GLU A 166 -16.15 -2.76 -13.43
C GLU A 166 -16.56 -1.83 -12.28
N HIS A 167 -15.84 -1.83 -11.16
CA HIS A 167 -16.11 -0.93 -10.03
C HIS A 167 -16.03 0.53 -10.46
N LEU A 168 -14.98 0.92 -11.21
CA LEU A 168 -14.82 2.27 -11.77
C LEU A 168 -16.05 2.71 -12.58
N SER A 169 -16.67 1.78 -13.31
CA SER A 169 -17.85 2.06 -14.15
C SER A 169 -19.09 2.47 -13.37
N TRP A 170 -19.15 2.12 -12.07
CA TRP A 170 -20.26 2.46 -11.20
C TRP A 170 -20.20 3.92 -10.73
N TYR A 171 -19.05 4.57 -10.89
CA TYR A 171 -18.83 5.95 -10.54
C TYR A 171 -18.81 6.82 -11.80
N GLY A 172 -19.45 7.99 -11.72
CA GLY A 172 -19.41 8.99 -12.78
C GLY A 172 -18.09 9.78 -12.86
N GLY A 173 -16.97 9.21 -12.37
CA GLY A 173 -15.64 9.82 -12.43
C GLY A 173 -14.85 9.83 -11.11
N GLU A 174 -15.48 10.04 -9.96
CA GLU A 174 -14.77 10.13 -8.66
C GLU A 174 -14.89 8.81 -7.89
N ALA A 175 -14.28 7.74 -8.40
CA ALA A 175 -14.22 6.46 -7.70
C ALA A 175 -13.15 6.48 -6.59
N PRO A 176 -13.38 5.84 -5.42
CA PRO A 176 -12.39 5.77 -4.34
C PRO A 176 -11.02 5.24 -4.81
N HIS A 177 -11.05 4.32 -5.78
CA HIS A 177 -9.86 3.75 -6.41
C HIS A 177 -8.89 4.79 -7.00
N HIS A 178 -9.35 5.98 -7.40
CA HIS A 178 -8.50 7.01 -8.02
C HIS A 178 -7.48 7.61 -7.06
N SER A 179 -7.78 7.66 -5.76
CA SER A 179 -6.82 8.12 -4.77
C SER A 179 -5.98 6.95 -4.24
N SER A 180 -6.60 5.78 -4.03
CA SER A 180 -5.95 4.60 -3.44
C SER A 180 -5.02 3.83 -4.37
N LEU A 181 -5.09 4.05 -5.69
CA LEU A 181 -4.27 3.34 -6.68
C LEU A 181 -3.52 4.29 -7.61
N LEU A 182 -2.27 3.93 -7.92
CA LEU A 182 -1.45 4.58 -8.93
C LEU A 182 -0.93 3.54 -9.92
N GLU A 183 -0.56 3.99 -11.11
CA GLU A 183 0.09 3.17 -12.14
C GLU A 183 1.59 3.49 -12.18
N ASP A 184 2.43 2.45 -12.18
CA ASP A 184 3.85 2.65 -12.41
C ASP A 184 4.17 2.58 -13.91
N PRO A 185 4.75 3.64 -14.49
CA PRO A 185 5.05 3.71 -15.92
C PRO A 185 6.10 2.71 -16.41
N ARG A 186 6.90 2.10 -15.52
CA ARG A 186 8.01 1.21 -15.90
C ARG A 186 7.53 -0.19 -16.28
N ASP A 187 6.45 -0.63 -15.67
CA ASP A 187 5.88 -1.96 -15.89
C ASP A 187 4.36 -1.97 -16.05
N GLU A 188 3.75 -0.78 -16.10
CA GLU A 188 2.32 -0.57 -16.36
C GLU A 188 1.39 -1.28 -15.35
N ARG A 189 1.91 -1.56 -14.15
CA ARG A 189 1.15 -2.18 -13.06
C ARG A 189 0.53 -1.15 -12.15
N LEU A 190 -0.70 -1.42 -11.73
CA LEU A 190 -1.32 -0.68 -10.63
C LEU A 190 -0.70 -1.09 -9.30
N PHE A 191 -0.61 -0.16 -8.36
CA PHE A 191 -0.12 -0.40 -7.01
C PHE A 191 -0.83 0.51 -5.99
N VAL A 192 -0.81 0.10 -4.72
CA VAL A 192 -1.43 0.83 -3.60
C VAL A 192 -0.71 2.17 -3.36
N ASN A 193 -1.46 3.27 -3.37
CA ASN A 193 -0.97 4.61 -3.04
C ASN A 193 -0.84 4.81 -1.53
N TYR A 194 0.07 4.06 -0.90
CA TYR A 194 0.13 4.00 0.57
C TYR A 194 0.44 5.33 1.29
N LEU A 195 1.13 6.28 0.67
CA LEU A 195 1.39 7.60 1.26
C LEU A 195 0.21 8.58 1.17
N GLU A 196 -0.88 8.22 0.48
CA GLU A 196 -2.14 8.96 0.55
C GLU A 196 -2.61 9.14 2.00
N VAL A 197 -2.37 8.13 2.85
CA VAL A 197 -2.70 8.13 4.29
C VAL A 197 -2.18 9.38 5.01
N ALA A 198 -1.11 10.01 4.51
CA ALA A 198 -0.61 11.25 5.12
C ALA A 198 -1.58 12.45 4.98
N TYR A 199 -2.57 12.37 4.10
CA TYR A 199 -3.51 13.46 3.81
C TYR A 199 -4.90 12.98 3.34
N GLU A 200 -5.27 11.71 3.57
CA GLU A 200 -6.55 11.13 3.10
C GLU A 200 -7.78 11.90 3.61
N ASP A 201 -7.74 12.34 4.87
CA ASP A 201 -8.80 13.14 5.51
C ASP A 201 -8.57 14.66 5.37
N PHE A 202 -7.58 15.10 4.59
CA PHE A 202 -7.27 16.53 4.45
C PHE A 202 -8.27 17.21 3.48
N PRO A 203 -8.87 18.38 3.84
CA PRO A 203 -8.47 19.31 4.88
C PRO A 203 -9.22 19.18 6.21
N ASP A 204 -10.09 18.18 6.35
CA ASP A 204 -10.88 17.94 7.58
C ASP A 204 -9.98 17.47 8.75
N ALA A 205 -8.86 16.83 8.44
CA ALA A 205 -7.77 16.50 9.36
C ALA A 205 -6.43 17.10 8.88
N PRO A 206 -5.48 17.38 9.78
CA PRO A 206 -4.16 17.91 9.40
C PRO A 206 -3.32 16.86 8.66
N VAL A 207 -2.46 17.34 7.75
CA VAL A 207 -1.46 16.50 7.07
C VAL A 207 -0.51 15.86 8.10
N GLU A 208 -0.27 14.57 7.98
CA GLU A 208 0.72 13.84 8.79
C GLU A 208 2.15 14.11 8.33
N HIS A 209 2.66 15.33 8.50
CA HIS A 209 4.03 15.68 8.12
C HIS A 209 5.11 14.83 8.81
N ALA A 210 4.83 14.29 10.00
CA ALA A 210 5.75 13.38 10.69
C ALA A 210 5.91 12.05 9.93
N LEU A 211 4.84 11.54 9.31
CA LEU A 211 4.86 10.34 8.47
C LEU A 211 5.71 10.59 7.22
N LEU A 212 5.48 11.72 6.54
CA LEU A 212 6.28 12.12 5.36
C LEU A 212 7.76 12.27 5.70
N ALA A 213 8.08 12.96 6.80
CA ALA A 213 9.46 13.16 7.26
C ALA A 213 10.16 11.83 7.61
N ALA A 214 9.46 10.91 8.29
CA ALA A 214 10.01 9.60 8.62
C ALA A 214 10.30 8.77 7.36
N HIS A 215 9.35 8.72 6.43
CA HIS A 215 9.52 8.06 5.14
C HIS A 215 10.71 8.65 4.36
N GLN A 216 10.78 9.98 4.23
CA GLN A 216 11.88 10.70 3.58
C GLN A 216 13.23 10.33 4.22
N GLY A 217 13.30 10.31 5.55
CA GLY A 217 14.51 9.96 6.30
C GLY A 217 15.01 8.54 6.01
N HIS A 218 14.11 7.56 5.94
CA HIS A 218 14.44 6.18 5.60
C HIS A 218 14.86 6.01 4.13
N VAL A 219 14.18 6.69 3.20
CA VAL A 219 14.58 6.73 1.78
C VAL A 219 15.97 7.33 1.61
N LEU A 220 16.24 8.49 2.24
CA LEU A 220 17.54 9.16 2.19
C LEU A 220 18.65 8.32 2.83
N ARG A 221 18.34 7.60 3.90
CA ARG A 221 19.28 6.67 4.52
C ARG A 221 19.62 5.52 3.56
N GLY A 222 18.60 4.87 2.99
CA GLY A 222 18.79 3.79 2.02
C GLY A 222 19.58 4.22 0.79
N LEU A 223 19.31 5.42 0.26
CA LEU A 223 20.09 6.03 -0.83
C LEU A 223 21.53 6.38 -0.44
N ARG A 224 21.86 6.59 0.84
CA ARG A 224 23.25 6.86 1.26
C ARG A 224 24.04 5.59 1.53
N GLU A 225 23.39 4.59 2.10
CA GLU A 225 24.03 3.34 2.54
C GLU A 225 24.16 2.32 1.39
N SER A 226 23.35 2.43 0.33
CA SER A 226 23.42 1.52 -0.83
C SER A 226 24.44 1.96 -1.87
N GLU A 227 25.17 0.98 -2.41
CA GLU A 227 26.15 1.18 -3.48
C GLU A 227 25.48 1.77 -4.74
N SER A 228 26.17 2.72 -5.38
CA SER A 228 25.76 3.29 -6.67
C SER A 228 25.57 2.21 -7.72
N GLY A 229 24.43 2.22 -8.42
CA GLY A 229 24.09 1.22 -9.44
C GLY A 229 23.59 -0.12 -8.91
N SER A 230 23.53 -0.33 -7.59
CA SER A 230 22.97 -1.56 -7.01
C SER A 230 21.45 -1.65 -7.15
N SER A 231 20.92 -2.87 -7.18
CA SER A 231 19.47 -3.12 -7.17
C SER A 231 18.80 -2.60 -5.89
N VAL A 232 19.51 -2.60 -4.76
CA VAL A 232 19.05 -2.01 -3.50
C VAL A 232 18.87 -0.51 -3.65
N ARG A 233 19.85 0.19 -4.24
CA ARG A 233 19.75 1.62 -4.52
C ARG A 233 18.59 1.95 -5.45
N ALA A 234 18.37 1.13 -6.49
CA ALA A 234 17.27 1.32 -7.43
C ALA A 234 15.89 1.29 -6.74
N LYS A 235 15.72 0.45 -5.70
CA LYS A 235 14.48 0.37 -4.90
C LYS A 235 14.24 1.63 -4.09
N TYR A 236 15.29 2.18 -3.45
CA TYR A 236 15.18 3.45 -2.74
C TYR A 236 15.02 4.64 -3.69
N ALA A 237 15.60 4.59 -4.89
CA ALA A 237 15.40 5.61 -5.91
C ALA A 237 13.94 5.63 -6.39
N TRP A 238 13.31 4.46 -6.53
CA TRP A 238 11.88 4.39 -6.81
C TRP A 238 11.04 4.98 -5.67
N ALA A 239 11.34 4.62 -4.42
CA ALA A 239 10.63 5.15 -3.26
C ALA A 239 10.76 6.68 -3.15
N ALA A 240 11.91 7.24 -3.55
CA ALA A 240 12.10 8.69 -3.66
C ALA A 240 11.20 9.31 -4.74
N THR A 241 11.15 8.74 -5.95
CA THR A 241 10.24 9.21 -7.01
C THR A 241 8.79 9.22 -6.51
N TYR A 242 8.36 8.13 -5.90
CA TYR A 242 6.99 8.00 -5.40
C TYR A 242 6.70 9.00 -4.29
N HIS A 243 7.60 9.15 -3.32
CA HIS A 243 7.49 10.13 -2.24
C HIS A 243 7.35 11.56 -2.76
N ASP A 244 8.21 11.95 -3.70
CA ASP A 244 8.20 13.29 -4.28
C ASP A 244 6.95 13.54 -5.11
N TYR A 245 6.47 12.51 -5.84
CA TYR A 245 5.19 12.57 -6.54
C TYR A 245 4.03 12.88 -5.59
N VAL A 246 3.95 12.18 -4.46
CA VAL A 246 2.89 12.38 -3.47
C VAL A 246 2.96 13.77 -2.82
N CYS A 247 4.15 14.19 -2.37
CA CYS A 247 4.34 15.51 -1.77
C CYS A 247 4.00 16.64 -2.75
N SER A 248 4.42 16.49 -4.01
CA SER A 248 4.13 17.47 -5.07
C SER A 248 2.65 17.49 -5.42
N THR A 249 1.98 16.33 -5.44
CA THR A 249 0.55 16.22 -5.75
C THR A 249 -0.29 16.93 -4.70
N LEU A 250 -0.03 16.68 -3.40
CA LEU A 250 -0.70 17.37 -2.30
C LEU A 250 -0.52 18.89 -2.39
N ALA A 251 0.72 19.36 -2.58
CA ALA A 251 0.99 20.79 -2.72
C ALA A 251 0.33 21.39 -3.98
N HIS A 252 0.24 20.64 -5.08
CA HIS A 252 -0.40 21.10 -6.31
C HIS A 252 -1.92 21.17 -6.20
N GLN A 253 -2.55 20.23 -5.48
CA GLN A 253 -4.00 20.20 -5.26
C GLN A 253 -4.46 21.41 -4.44
N TYR A 254 -3.63 21.89 -3.52
CA TYR A 254 -3.93 23.03 -2.64
C TYR A 254 -2.99 24.21 -2.90
N GLN A 255 -3.11 24.80 -4.11
CA GLN A 255 -2.33 25.97 -4.48
C GLN A 255 -2.82 27.24 -3.77
N PRO A 256 -1.91 28.08 -3.24
CA PRO A 256 -2.27 29.39 -2.73
C PRO A 256 -2.87 30.24 -3.85
N HIS A 257 -4.12 30.69 -3.66
CA HIS A 257 -4.70 31.68 -4.56
C HIS A 257 -3.99 33.04 -4.42
N ARG A 258 -3.76 33.71 -5.54
CA ARG A 258 -3.09 35.03 -5.58
C ARG A 258 -4.04 36.23 -5.42
N GLY A 259 -5.34 36.02 -5.18
CA GLY A 259 -6.34 37.09 -5.12
C GLY A 259 -7.12 37.15 -3.80
N ASP A 260 -7.69 38.32 -3.49
CA ASP A 260 -8.37 38.69 -2.24
C ASP A 260 -9.68 37.91 -1.94
N GLY A 261 -10.00 36.86 -2.69
CA GLY A 261 -11.26 36.12 -2.61
C GLY A 261 -11.16 34.70 -2.06
N ALA A 262 -9.99 34.25 -1.61
CA ALA A 262 -9.84 32.94 -1.01
C ALA A 262 -10.42 32.94 0.41
N ASP A 263 -11.29 31.96 0.70
CA ASP A 263 -11.74 31.70 2.07
C ASP A 263 -10.52 31.48 2.97
N PHE A 264 -10.57 32.03 4.19
CA PHE A 264 -9.50 31.90 5.18
C PHE A 264 -9.16 30.43 5.45
N GLU A 265 -10.17 29.56 5.45
CA GLU A 265 -10.02 28.10 5.63
C GLU A 265 -9.21 27.47 4.48
N TYR A 266 -9.57 27.75 3.22
CA TYR A 266 -8.80 27.27 2.08
C TYR A 266 -7.37 27.84 2.07
N ALA A 267 -7.19 29.11 2.41
CA ALA A 267 -5.86 29.71 2.48
C ALA A 267 -4.99 29.06 3.57
N ALA A 268 -5.59 28.63 4.69
CA ALA A 268 -4.89 27.87 5.72
C ALA A 268 -4.53 26.46 5.24
N ALA A 269 -5.48 25.74 4.61
CA ALA A 269 -5.24 24.43 4.02
C ALA A 269 -4.13 24.49 2.96
N ALA A 270 -4.18 25.48 2.05
CA ALA A 270 -3.13 25.69 1.06
C ALA A 270 -1.75 25.89 1.71
N ARG A 271 -1.64 26.72 2.75
CA ARG A 271 -0.37 26.88 3.48
C ARG A 271 0.10 25.60 4.15
N GLU A 272 -0.80 24.79 4.70
CA GLU A 272 -0.45 23.51 5.30
C GLU A 272 0.07 22.53 4.25
N ALA A 273 -0.67 22.33 3.16
CA ALA A 273 -0.29 21.46 2.06
C ALA A 273 1.05 21.85 1.40
N GLN A 274 1.36 23.16 1.30
CA GLN A 274 2.66 23.60 0.77
C GLN A 274 3.85 23.12 1.61
N LYS A 275 3.69 22.83 2.91
CA LYS A 275 4.77 22.26 3.74
C LYS A 275 5.16 20.84 3.30
N ALA A 276 4.34 20.17 2.48
CA ALA A 276 4.71 18.88 1.88
C ALA A 276 5.99 19.02 1.03
N LEU A 277 6.23 20.19 0.42
CA LEU A 277 7.41 20.45 -0.39
C LEU A 277 8.73 20.47 0.42
N ASP A 278 8.66 20.70 1.73
CA ASP A 278 9.84 20.63 2.61
C ASP A 278 10.34 19.18 2.78
N HIS A 279 9.51 18.19 2.45
CA HIS A 279 9.83 16.77 2.54
C HIS A 279 10.32 16.17 1.22
N LEU A 280 10.46 16.97 0.15
CA LEU A 280 11.03 16.47 -1.11
C LEU A 280 12.44 15.91 -0.89
N VAL A 281 12.78 14.82 -1.57
CA VAL A 281 14.09 14.18 -1.46
C VAL A 281 15.10 15.00 -2.27
N PRO A 282 16.10 15.68 -1.66
CA PRO A 282 17.00 16.59 -2.36
C PRO A 282 18.03 15.83 -3.19
N LEU A 283 17.67 15.44 -4.41
CA LEU A 283 18.51 14.60 -5.26
C LEU A 283 19.22 15.44 -6.32
N LYS A 284 20.48 15.78 -6.03
CA LYS A 284 21.45 16.23 -7.03
C LYS A 284 22.10 14.99 -7.64
N ALA A 285 21.65 14.50 -8.81
CA ALA A 285 22.51 13.98 -9.91
C ALA A 285 21.95 12.85 -10.79
N GLU A 286 20.77 12.26 -10.56
CA GLU A 286 20.28 11.18 -11.44
C GLU A 286 18.77 11.34 -11.69
N PRO A 287 18.27 11.21 -12.93
CA PRO A 287 16.83 11.19 -13.17
C PRO A 287 16.24 9.96 -12.47
N HIS A 288 15.46 10.22 -11.42
CA HIS A 288 14.61 9.19 -10.83
C HIS A 288 13.63 8.77 -11.93
N GLY A 289 13.42 7.46 -12.09
CA GLY A 289 12.52 6.94 -13.12
C GLY A 289 11.19 7.69 -13.14
N GLN A 290 10.44 7.59 -14.24
CA GLN A 290 9.22 8.37 -14.42
C GLN A 290 8.29 8.27 -13.19
N PRO A 291 7.70 9.40 -12.73
CA PRO A 291 6.78 9.37 -11.61
C PRO A 291 5.56 8.49 -11.91
N PRO A 292 4.93 7.93 -10.87
CA PRO A 292 3.66 7.23 -11.04
C PRO A 292 2.61 8.11 -11.74
N ARG A 293 1.65 7.45 -12.37
CA ARG A 293 0.52 8.10 -13.03
C ARG A 293 -0.74 7.83 -12.22
N PRO A 294 -1.71 8.77 -12.22
CA PRO A 294 -3.05 8.46 -11.72
C PRO A 294 -3.64 7.25 -12.46
N LEU A 295 -4.46 6.47 -11.75
CA LEU A 295 -5.30 5.45 -12.34
C LEU A 295 -6.15 6.06 -13.46
N ASP A 296 -6.18 5.40 -14.61
CA ASP A 296 -6.92 5.83 -15.79
C ASP A 296 -7.77 4.67 -16.30
N GLU A 297 -9.10 4.84 -16.24
CA GLU A 297 -10.06 3.81 -16.62
C GLU A 297 -9.92 3.41 -18.10
N GLN A 298 -9.66 4.36 -18.99
CA GLN A 298 -9.56 4.08 -20.43
C GLN A 298 -8.32 3.23 -20.74
N ARG A 299 -7.18 3.55 -20.11
CA ARG A 299 -5.95 2.76 -20.23
C ARG A 299 -6.11 1.38 -19.63
N LEU A 300 -6.75 1.26 -18.46
CA LEU A 300 -7.05 -0.03 -17.84
C LEU A 300 -7.90 -0.91 -18.77
N ARG A 301 -9.03 -0.38 -19.27
CA ARG A 301 -9.90 -1.10 -20.21
C ARG A 301 -9.20 -1.44 -21.53
N GLY A 302 -8.34 -0.55 -22.02
CA GLY A 302 -7.51 -0.79 -23.20
C GLY A 302 -6.58 -1.99 -23.04
N ARG A 303 -5.96 -2.16 -21.87
CA ARG A 303 -5.11 -3.32 -21.54
C ARG A 303 -5.94 -4.62 -21.46
N LEU A 304 -7.10 -4.56 -20.80
CA LEU A 304 -8.01 -5.70 -20.69
C LEU A 304 -8.54 -6.17 -22.05
N ALA A 305 -8.78 -5.26 -22.98
CA ALA A 305 -9.23 -5.60 -24.33
C ALA A 305 -8.14 -6.22 -25.23
N ALA A 306 -6.87 -6.08 -24.84
CA ALA A 306 -5.72 -6.60 -25.59
C ALA A 306 -5.23 -7.98 -25.13
N THR A 307 -5.83 -8.53 -24.06
CA THR A 307 -5.49 -9.82 -23.43
C THR A 307 -6.49 -10.90 -23.85
#